data_AF-A0A355WQU6-F1
#
_entry.id   AF-A0A355WQU6-F1
#
_cell.length_a   1.000
_cell.length_b   1.000
_cell.length_c   1.000
_cell.angle_alpha   90.00
_cell.angle_beta   90.00
_cell.angle_gamma   90.00
#
_symmetry.space_group_name_H-M   'P 1'
#
loop_
_entity.id
_entity.type
_entity.pdbx_description
1 polymer ?
#
loop_
_entity_poly.entity_id
_entity_poly.type
_entity_poly.pdbx_seq_one_letter_code
_entity_poly.pdbx_strand_id
1 'polypeptide(L)'
;MRVCLPDETPKSLGVAVSGGGDSTALLVMLSDWAKPLGVTLNAATVNHGLRPEALDEAEQVARLCAALNVSHTVLHWTGWDGKGNLQDQARRARHGLLAKWAKSLDLAVVALGHTSEDQAETLVMRLMRGSGVDGLAAMPIVSQRSEIRWIRPLLGAAREELRNFLRVRGI
;
A
#
# COMPACT_ATOMS: atom_id res chain seq x y z
N MET A 1 -11.84 3.19 14.04
CA MET A 1 -11.06 2.33 13.12
C MET A 1 -9.83 1.81 13.85
N ARG A 2 -9.60 0.49 13.91
CA ARG A 2 -8.38 -0.08 14.54
C ARG A 2 -7.30 -0.25 13.45
N VAL A 3 -6.20 0.48 13.57
CA VAL A 3 -5.01 0.35 12.72
C VAL A 3 -4.11 -0.68 13.40
N CYS A 4 -3.86 -1.83 12.75
CA CYS A 4 -2.91 -2.81 13.27
C CYS A 4 -1.49 -2.41 12.85
N LEU A 5 -0.71 -1.95 13.84
CA LEU A 5 0.67 -1.49 13.68
C LEU A 5 1.65 -2.55 14.22
N PRO A 6 2.95 -2.46 13.89
CA PRO A 6 3.96 -3.36 14.43
C PRO A 6 4.03 -3.29 15.97
N ASP A 7 4.31 -4.43 16.63
CA ASP A 7 4.41 -4.50 18.11
C ASP A 7 5.55 -3.63 18.68
N GLU A 8 6.61 -3.42 17.89
CA GLU A 8 7.69 -2.47 18.19
C GLU A 8 7.64 -1.28 17.22
N THR A 9 7.72 -0.06 17.75
CA THR A 9 7.76 1.16 16.95
C THR A 9 9.04 1.21 16.11
N PRO A 10 8.97 1.12 14.77
CA PRO A 10 10.16 1.15 13.93
C PRO A 10 10.70 2.58 13.83
N LYS A 11 12.01 2.73 13.61
CA LYS A 11 12.62 4.05 13.34
C LYS A 11 12.12 4.66 12.02
N SER A 12 11.86 3.81 11.03
CA SER A 12 11.38 4.19 9.70
C SER A 12 10.34 3.20 9.19
N LEU A 13 9.38 3.70 8.41
CA LEU A 13 8.31 2.88 7.82
C LEU A 13 8.01 3.33 6.39
N GLY A 14 7.87 2.35 5.50
CA GLY A 14 7.48 2.57 4.12
C GLY A 14 5.96 2.52 3.93
N VAL A 15 5.40 3.34 3.05
CA VAL A 15 3.98 3.33 2.68
C VAL A 15 3.85 3.23 1.16
N ALA A 16 3.14 2.23 0.67
CA ALA A 16 2.83 2.14 -0.77
C ALA A 16 1.54 2.91 -1.08
N VAL A 17 1.66 3.99 -1.85
CA VAL A 17 0.55 4.91 -2.15
C VAL A 17 0.27 4.90 -3.65
N SER A 18 -0.92 4.46 -4.06
CA SER A 18 -1.30 4.39 -5.47
C SER A 18 -2.03 5.62 -5.99
N GLY A 19 -2.37 6.58 -5.12
CA GLY A 19 -3.20 7.74 -5.45
C GLY A 19 -4.70 7.51 -5.24
N GLY A 20 -5.13 6.25 -5.08
CA GLY A 20 -6.49 5.92 -4.69
C GLY A 20 -6.79 6.24 -3.23
N GLY A 21 -8.07 6.48 -2.92
CA GLY A 21 -8.55 6.92 -1.59
C GLY A 21 -8.06 6.06 -0.43
N ASP A 22 -8.04 4.73 -0.58
CA ASP A 22 -7.64 3.83 0.50
C ASP A 22 -6.17 4.01 0.89
N SER A 23 -5.30 4.14 -0.12
CA SER A 23 -3.86 4.34 0.08
C SER A 23 -3.53 5.75 0.56
N THR A 24 -4.33 6.74 0.14
CA THR A 24 -4.24 8.13 0.60
C THR A 24 -4.67 8.26 2.06
N ALA A 25 -5.77 7.60 2.45
CA ALA A 25 -6.20 7.53 3.84
C ALA A 25 -5.14 6.85 4.72
N LEU A 26 -4.55 5.74 4.25
CA LEU A 26 -3.45 5.08 4.95
C LEU A 26 -2.27 6.03 5.19
N LEU A 27 -1.83 6.77 4.16
CA LEU A 27 -0.72 7.71 4.26
C LEU A 27 -0.99 8.78 5.34
N VAL A 28 -2.17 9.40 5.30
CA VAL A 28 -2.56 10.46 6.24
C VAL A 28 -2.62 9.91 7.67
N MET A 29 -3.24 8.75 7.88
CA MET A 29 -3.35 8.12 9.20
C MET A 29 -1.98 7.72 9.76
N LEU A 30 -1.10 7.17 8.92
CA LEU A 30 0.25 6.82 9.34
C LEU A 30 1.08 8.07 9.63
N SER A 31 0.91 9.15 8.87
CA SER A 31 1.57 10.44 9.13
C SER A 31 1.20 10.99 10.51
N ASP A 32 -0.08 10.99 10.84
CA ASP A 32 -0.57 11.42 12.16
C ASP A 32 -0.02 10.54 13.29
N TRP A 33 0.09 9.23 13.07
CA TRP A 33 0.65 8.29 14.04
C TRP A 33 2.17 8.42 14.20
N ALA A 34 2.90 8.59 13.11
CA ALA A 34 4.35 8.60 13.07
C ALA A 34 4.95 9.86 13.72
N LYS A 35 4.30 11.02 13.53
CA LYS A 35 4.77 12.33 13.98
C LYS A 35 5.06 12.42 15.49
N PRO A 36 4.14 12.06 16.41
CA PRO A 36 4.42 12.11 17.85
C PRO A 36 5.45 11.07 18.31
N LEU A 37 5.69 10.02 17.52
CA LEU A 37 6.61 8.93 17.84
C LEU A 37 8.02 9.12 17.24
N GLY A 38 8.22 10.16 16.44
CA GLY A 38 9.49 10.39 15.73
C GLY A 38 9.80 9.33 14.68
N VAL A 39 8.79 8.63 14.17
CA VAL A 39 8.96 7.63 13.11
C VAL A 39 9.11 8.33 11.77
N THR A 40 10.15 7.98 11.01
CA THR A 40 10.35 8.54 9.65
C THR A 40 9.50 7.79 8.64
N LEU A 41 8.57 8.48 7.98
CA LEU A 41 7.80 7.90 6.89
C LEU A 41 8.47 8.13 5.54
N ASN A 42 8.43 7.09 4.70
CA ASN A 42 8.79 7.17 3.30
C ASN A 42 7.62 6.62 2.48
N ALA A 43 7.19 7.32 1.45
CA ALA A 43 6.11 6.91 0.56
C ALA A 43 6.65 6.52 -0.81
N ALA A 44 6.04 5.52 -1.43
CA ALA A 44 6.34 5.17 -2.82
C ALA A 44 5.07 4.94 -3.63
N THR A 45 5.08 5.46 -4.87
CA THR A 45 4.05 5.20 -5.88
C THR A 45 4.66 4.39 -7.00
N VAL A 46 4.02 3.27 -7.38
CA VAL A 46 4.44 2.49 -8.54
C VAL A 46 3.65 2.96 -9.74
N ASN A 47 4.34 3.54 -10.72
CA ASN A 47 3.77 3.89 -12.01
C ASN A 47 4.03 2.74 -13.00
N HIS A 48 2.96 2.07 -13.41
CA HIS A 48 3.03 0.96 -14.37
C HIS A 48 3.13 1.42 -15.84
N GLY A 49 2.97 2.71 -16.13
CA GLY A 49 3.02 3.24 -17.49
C GLY A 49 1.86 2.78 -18.39
N LEU A 50 0.79 2.25 -17.81
CA LEU A 50 -0.35 1.69 -18.55
C LEU A 50 -1.39 2.73 -18.95
N ARG A 51 -1.37 3.89 -18.29
CA ARG A 51 -2.36 4.96 -18.43
C ARG A 51 -1.67 6.32 -18.31
N PRO A 52 -2.01 7.31 -19.16
CA PRO A 52 -1.47 8.67 -19.05
C PRO A 52 -1.73 9.30 -17.67
N GLU A 53 -2.91 9.06 -17.11
CA GLU A 53 -3.39 9.64 -15.85
C GLU A 53 -2.55 9.19 -14.64
N ALA A 54 -1.79 8.09 -14.77
CA ALA A 54 -0.95 7.58 -13.69
C ALA A 54 0.17 8.56 -13.29
N LEU A 55 0.58 9.46 -14.20
CA LEU A 55 1.54 10.52 -13.87
C LEU A 55 0.89 11.59 -13.00
N ASP A 56 -0.30 12.07 -13.39
CA ASP A 56 -1.04 13.07 -12.63
C ASP A 56 -1.41 12.55 -11.22
N GLU A 57 -1.82 11.28 -11.12
CA GLU A 57 -2.06 10.61 -9.83
C GLU A 57 -0.79 10.59 -8.96
N ALA A 58 0.38 10.28 -9.54
CA ALA A 58 1.65 10.26 -8.81
C ALA A 58 2.07 11.67 -8.35
N GLU A 59 1.83 12.71 -9.15
CA GLU A 59 2.08 14.10 -8.77
C GLU A 59 1.15 14.57 -7.64
N GLN A 60 -0.12 14.17 -7.66
CA GLN A 60 -1.04 14.47 -6.56
C GLN A 60 -0.55 13.85 -5.25
N VAL A 61 -0.09 12.59 -5.30
CA VAL A 61 0.53 11.93 -4.13
C VAL A 61 1.79 12.68 -3.69
N ALA A 62 2.65 13.12 -4.61
CA ALA A 62 3.85 13.87 -4.27
C ALA A 62 3.52 15.18 -3.53
N ARG A 63 2.51 15.93 -3.99
CA ARG A 63 2.03 17.15 -3.32
C ARG A 63 1.50 16.86 -1.92
N LEU A 64 0.71 15.80 -1.76
CA LEU A 64 0.22 15.38 -0.45
C LEU A 64 1.36 14.98 0.49
N CYS A 65 2.33 14.21 -0.01
CA CYS A 65 3.50 13.81 0.78
C CYS A 65 4.32 15.03 1.24
N ALA A 66 4.52 16.02 0.36
CA ALA A 66 5.17 17.26 0.71
C ALA A 66 4.42 18.03 1.81
N ALA A 67 3.09 18.13 1.73
CA ALA A 67 2.27 18.76 2.76
C ALA A 67 2.34 18.03 4.13
N LEU A 68 2.59 16.72 4.12
CA LEU A 68 2.74 15.89 5.31
C LEU A 68 4.19 15.78 5.81
N ASN A 69 5.17 16.40 5.14
CA ASN A 69 6.61 16.22 5.36
C ASN A 69 7.07 14.75 5.25
N VAL A 70 6.57 14.05 4.25
CA VAL A 70 6.92 12.65 3.94
C VAL A 70 7.74 12.61 2.65
N SER A 71 8.89 11.93 2.67
CA SER A 71 9.68 11.69 1.45
C SER A 71 8.90 10.80 0.49
N HIS A 72 8.82 11.16 -0.80
CA HIS A 72 8.09 10.40 -1.81
C HIS A 72 8.99 9.96 -2.97
N THR A 73 8.81 8.72 -3.44
CA THR A 73 9.53 8.16 -4.58
C THR A 73 8.54 7.58 -5.59
N VAL A 74 8.65 8.00 -6.86
CA VAL A 74 7.93 7.36 -7.96
C VAL A 74 8.79 6.25 -8.55
N LEU A 75 8.28 5.02 -8.52
CA LEU A 75 8.93 3.82 -9.03
C LEU A 75 8.31 3.45 -10.37
N HIS A 76 9.12 3.41 -11.42
CA HIS A 76 8.63 3.11 -12.77
C HIS A 76 8.75 1.62 -13.09
N TRP A 77 7.67 1.02 -13.57
CA TRP A 77 7.73 -0.30 -14.17
C TRP A 77 8.24 -0.21 -15.60
N THR A 78 9.36 -0.86 -15.87
CA THR A 78 9.97 -0.93 -17.20
C THR A 78 10.21 -2.39 -17.59
N GLY A 79 10.28 -2.66 -18.90
CA GLY A 79 10.74 -3.95 -19.41
C GLY A 79 9.68 -5.07 -19.44
N TRP A 80 8.39 -4.72 -19.49
CA TRP A 80 7.37 -5.71 -19.86
C TRP A 80 7.39 -5.94 -21.38
N ASP A 81 7.40 -7.20 -21.79
CA ASP A 81 7.46 -7.63 -23.19
C ASP A 81 6.07 -7.77 -23.85
N GLY A 82 5.02 -7.35 -23.16
CA GLY A 82 3.63 -7.47 -23.61
C GLY A 82 3.04 -8.88 -23.48
N LYS A 83 3.77 -9.86 -22.92
CA LYS A 83 3.32 -11.24 -22.84
C LYS A 83 2.76 -11.60 -21.46
N GLY A 84 1.87 -12.59 -21.47
CA GLY A 84 1.25 -13.16 -20.26
C GLY A 84 0.08 -12.33 -19.73
N ASN A 85 -0.35 -12.65 -18.51
CA ASN A 85 -1.43 -11.92 -17.85
C ASN A 85 -0.91 -10.59 -17.30
N LEU A 86 -1.33 -9.48 -17.93
CA LEU A 86 -0.94 -8.12 -17.56
C LEU A 86 -1.14 -7.84 -16.06
N GLN A 87 -2.27 -8.25 -15.47
CA GLN A 87 -2.57 -7.99 -14.06
C GLN A 87 -1.61 -8.73 -13.13
N ASP A 88 -1.31 -10.00 -13.42
CA ASP A 88 -0.33 -10.77 -12.62
C ASP A 88 1.08 -10.18 -12.76
N GLN A 89 1.47 -9.78 -13.98
CA GLN A 89 2.77 -9.16 -14.24
C GLN A 89 2.89 -7.80 -13.53
N ALA A 90 1.88 -6.94 -13.62
CA ALA A 90 1.83 -5.66 -12.92
C ALA A 90 1.88 -5.83 -11.39
N ARG A 91 1.21 -6.86 -10.85
CA ARG A 91 1.24 -7.20 -9.43
C ARG A 91 2.64 -7.64 -9.00
N ARG A 92 3.29 -8.52 -9.75
CA ARG A 92 4.67 -8.97 -9.49
C ARG A 92 5.65 -7.80 -9.56
N ALA A 93 5.53 -6.97 -10.58
CA ALA A 93 6.33 -5.76 -10.76
C ALA A 93 6.19 -4.81 -9.57
N ARG A 94 4.95 -4.53 -9.13
CA ARG A 94 4.67 -3.68 -7.97
C ARG A 94 5.41 -4.18 -6.73
N HIS A 95 5.26 -5.46 -6.40
CA HIS A 95 5.95 -6.03 -5.23
C HIS A 95 7.47 -6.00 -5.38
N GLY A 96 8.00 -6.30 -6.56
CA GLY A 96 9.45 -6.27 -6.82
C GLY A 96 10.06 -4.88 -6.70
N LEU A 97 9.38 -3.87 -7.26
CA LEU A 97 9.81 -2.47 -7.19
C LEU A 97 9.77 -1.94 -5.75
N LEU A 98 8.66 -2.18 -5.03
CA LEU A 98 8.54 -1.77 -3.64
C LEU A 98 9.57 -2.48 -2.74
N ALA A 99 9.87 -3.76 -2.99
CA ALA A 99 10.89 -4.48 -2.23
C ALA A 99 12.30 -3.91 -2.45
N LYS A 100 12.65 -3.59 -3.71
CA LYS A 100 13.93 -2.94 -4.04
C LYS A 100 14.04 -1.55 -3.39
N TRP A 101 12.98 -0.76 -3.48
CA TRP A 101 12.91 0.56 -2.86
C TRP A 101 13.06 0.49 -1.33
N ALA A 102 12.30 -0.40 -0.69
CA ALA A 102 12.39 -0.60 0.76
C ALA A 102 13.81 -1.01 1.18
N LYS A 103 14.45 -1.92 0.44
CA LYS A 103 15.84 -2.31 0.69
C LYS A 103 16.83 -1.16 0.51
N SER A 104 16.64 -0.29 -0.49
CA SER A 104 17.53 0.86 -0.72
C SER A 104 17.48 1.92 0.40
N LEU A 105 16.45 1.86 1.24
CA LEU A 105 16.23 2.77 2.38
C LEU A 105 16.31 2.03 3.72
N ASP A 106 16.80 0.79 3.74
CA ASP A 106 16.87 -0.09 4.91
C ASP A 106 15.53 -0.19 5.69
N LEU A 107 14.40 -0.20 4.97
CA LEU A 107 13.06 -0.29 5.57
C LEU A 107 12.72 -1.75 5.90
N ALA A 108 12.56 -2.03 7.20
CA ALA A 108 12.10 -3.33 7.67
C ALA A 108 10.58 -3.55 7.49
N VAL A 109 9.79 -2.47 7.34
CA VAL A 109 8.33 -2.51 7.31
C VAL A 109 7.77 -1.68 6.16
N VAL A 110 6.82 -2.24 5.41
CA VAL A 110 6.06 -1.53 4.36
C VAL A 110 4.55 -1.74 4.58
N ALA A 111 3.80 -0.64 4.63
CA ALA A 111 2.35 -0.64 4.76
C ALA A 111 1.65 -0.58 3.39
N LEU A 112 0.58 -1.36 3.25
CA LEU A 112 -0.28 -1.44 2.06
C LEU A 112 -1.71 -1.05 2.42
N GLY A 113 -2.35 -0.24 1.58
CA GLY A 113 -3.73 0.25 1.75
C GLY A 113 -4.80 -0.75 1.34
N HIS A 114 -4.71 -2.00 1.79
CA HIS A 114 -5.76 -3.01 1.55
C HIS A 114 -6.87 -2.91 2.61
N THR A 115 -8.12 -3.02 2.16
CA THR A 115 -9.34 -2.84 2.98
C THR A 115 -10.12 -4.15 3.19
N SER A 116 -11.26 -4.06 3.87
CA SER A 116 -12.19 -5.18 4.05
C SER A 116 -12.84 -5.64 2.74
N GLU A 117 -13.03 -4.74 1.78
CA GLU A 117 -13.49 -5.06 0.44
C GLU A 117 -12.46 -5.91 -0.32
N ASP A 118 -11.17 -5.59 -0.22
CA ASP A 118 -10.12 -6.41 -0.84
C ASP A 118 -10.06 -7.83 -0.23
N GLN A 119 -10.39 -7.97 1.06
CA GLN A 119 -10.56 -9.27 1.72
C GLN A 119 -11.71 -10.06 1.13
N ALA A 120 -12.88 -9.42 0.98
CA ALA A 120 -14.07 -10.03 0.40
C ALA A 120 -13.82 -10.48 -1.05
N GLU A 121 -13.20 -9.61 -1.86
CA GLU A 121 -12.80 -9.95 -3.23
C GLU A 121 -11.84 -11.16 -3.25
N THR A 122 -10.83 -11.16 -2.39
CA THR A 122 -9.87 -12.28 -2.28
C THR A 122 -10.56 -13.57 -1.87
N LEU A 123 -11.51 -13.52 -0.94
CA LEU A 123 -12.28 -14.68 -0.49
C LEU A 123 -13.14 -15.25 -1.62
N VAL A 124 -13.91 -14.40 -2.32
CA VAL A 124 -14.75 -14.80 -3.45
C VAL A 124 -13.92 -15.45 -4.56
N MET A 125 -12.79 -14.84 -4.93
CA MET A 125 -11.88 -15.40 -5.93
C MET A 125 -11.34 -16.78 -5.55
N ARG A 126 -11.11 -17.04 -4.27
CA ARG A 126 -10.61 -18.34 -3.78
C ARG A 126 -11.71 -19.39 -3.68
N LEU A 127 -12.91 -18.99 -3.29
CA LEU A 127 -14.10 -19.85 -3.34
C LEU A 127 -14.34 -20.35 -4.77
N MET A 128 -14.29 -19.45 -5.76
CA MET A 128 -14.44 -19.79 -7.17
C MET A 128 -13.37 -20.76 -7.71
N ARG A 129 -12.21 -20.86 -7.04
CA ARG A 129 -11.11 -21.76 -7.41
C ARG A 129 -11.13 -23.11 -6.69
N GLY A 130 -12.16 -23.39 -5.90
CA GLY A 130 -12.30 -24.68 -5.19
C GLY A 130 -11.36 -24.86 -4.00
N SER A 131 -10.91 -23.76 -3.38
CA SER A 131 -10.08 -23.81 -2.19
C SER A 131 -10.82 -24.46 -1.00
N GLY A 132 -10.19 -25.43 -0.32
CA GLY A 132 -10.66 -25.96 0.97
C GLY A 132 -10.62 -24.90 2.09
N VAL A 133 -11.12 -25.23 3.30
CA VAL A 133 -11.25 -24.30 4.43
C VAL A 133 -9.96 -23.54 4.79
N ASP A 134 -8.79 -24.18 4.76
CA ASP A 134 -7.49 -23.50 4.97
C ASP A 134 -7.12 -22.57 3.80
N GLY A 135 -7.57 -22.91 2.59
CA GLY A 135 -7.41 -22.09 1.40
C GLY A 135 -8.32 -20.87 1.36
N LEU A 136 -9.31 -20.76 2.27
CA LEU A 136 -10.20 -19.59 2.40
C LEU A 136 -9.59 -18.47 3.25
N ALA A 137 -8.52 -18.73 4.00
CA ALA A 137 -7.82 -17.69 4.77
C ALA A 137 -7.30 -16.61 3.81
N ALA A 138 -7.95 -15.44 3.75
CA ALA A 138 -7.72 -14.43 2.71
C ALA A 138 -6.36 -13.71 2.86
N MET A 139 -6.27 -12.39 3.03
CA MET A 139 -4.96 -11.76 3.24
C MET A 139 -4.65 -11.65 4.75
N PRO A 140 -3.44 -12.02 5.21
CA PRO A 140 -3.07 -11.79 6.60
C PRO A 140 -2.80 -10.29 6.86
N ILE A 141 -3.00 -9.83 8.09
CA ILE A 141 -2.68 -8.46 8.52
C ILE A 141 -1.18 -8.19 8.32
N VAL A 142 -0.34 -9.16 8.66
CA VAL A 142 1.11 -9.11 8.52
C VAL A 142 1.58 -10.27 7.66
N SER A 143 2.50 -10.01 6.73
CA SER A 143 3.18 -11.04 5.95
C SER A 143 4.65 -10.71 5.77
N GLN A 144 5.54 -11.70 5.89
CA GLN A 144 6.98 -11.52 5.68
C GLN A 144 7.35 -11.94 4.26
N ARG A 145 8.06 -11.09 3.50
CA ARG A 145 8.60 -11.42 2.18
C ARG A 145 9.77 -10.52 1.82
N SER A 146 10.84 -11.09 1.24
CA SER A 146 12.04 -10.35 0.85
C SER A 146 12.66 -9.60 2.03
N GLU A 147 12.69 -10.23 3.21
CA GLU A 147 13.20 -9.66 4.47
C GLU A 147 12.40 -8.43 4.97
N ILE A 148 11.32 -8.08 4.29
CA ILE A 148 10.42 -6.96 4.62
C ILE A 148 9.14 -7.51 5.24
N ARG A 149 8.69 -6.85 6.32
CA ARG A 149 7.39 -7.05 6.93
C ARG A 149 6.35 -6.18 6.21
N TRP A 150 5.42 -6.82 5.50
CA TRP A 150 4.32 -6.16 4.83
C TRP A 150 3.11 -6.13 5.75
N ILE A 151 2.66 -4.93 6.12
CA ILE A 151 1.50 -4.74 6.99
C ILE A 151 0.31 -4.19 6.19
N ARG A 152 -0.91 -4.55 6.59
CA ARG A 152 -2.16 -4.10 5.99
C ARG A 152 -3.05 -3.51 7.07
N PRO A 153 -2.80 -2.27 7.51
CA PRO A 153 -3.45 -1.76 8.71
C PRO A 153 -4.95 -1.49 8.54
N LEU A 154 -5.41 -1.35 7.30
CA LEU A 154 -6.80 -1.02 6.95
C LEU A 154 -7.68 -2.24 6.65
N LEU A 155 -7.18 -3.45 6.87
CA LEU A 155 -7.83 -4.69 6.45
C LEU A 155 -9.24 -4.90 7.03
N GLY A 156 -9.52 -4.28 8.19
CA GLY A 156 -10.84 -4.29 8.83
C GLY A 156 -11.64 -3.00 8.63
N ALA A 157 -11.16 -2.06 7.83
CA ALA A 157 -11.85 -0.81 7.51
C ALA A 157 -12.65 -0.96 6.20
N ALA A 158 -13.79 -0.29 6.12
CA ALA A 158 -14.54 -0.18 4.86
C ALA A 158 -14.06 1.03 4.05
N ARG A 159 -14.05 0.91 2.72
CA ARG A 159 -13.66 2.02 1.82
C ARG A 159 -14.49 3.28 2.07
N GLU A 160 -15.75 3.15 2.46
CA GLU A 160 -16.60 4.30 2.79
C GLU A 160 -16.13 5.06 4.04
N GLU A 161 -15.69 4.35 5.06
CA GLU A 161 -15.13 4.97 6.27
C GLU A 161 -13.86 5.76 5.93
N LEU A 162 -13.02 5.22 5.04
CA LEU A 162 -11.80 5.87 4.57
C LEU A 162 -12.09 7.12 3.74
N ARG A 163 -13.08 7.05 2.84
CA ARG A 163 -13.54 8.22 2.07
C ARG A 163 -14.10 9.31 2.99
N ASN A 164 -14.91 8.94 3.97
CA ASN A 164 -15.46 9.89 4.94
C ASN A 164 -14.34 10.53 5.77
N PHE A 165 -13.34 9.75 6.18
CA PHE A 165 -12.15 10.26 6.87
C PHE A 165 -11.41 11.32 6.04
N LEU A 166 -11.14 11.04 4.76
CA LEU A 166 -10.47 11.99 3.86
C LEU A 166 -11.29 13.27 3.65
N ARG A 167 -12.60 13.13 3.41
CA ARG A 167 -13.51 14.26 3.24
C ARG A 167 -13.51 15.19 4.45
N VAL A 168 -13.55 14.65 5.67
CA VAL A 168 -13.50 15.44 6.91
C VAL A 168 -12.17 16.19 7.06
N ARG A 169 -11.08 15.65 6.49
CA ARG A 169 -9.75 16.28 6.46
C ARG A 169 -9.55 17.26 5.30
N GLY A 170 -10.55 17.41 4.40
CA GLY A 170 -10.45 18.28 3.22
C GLY A 170 -9.49 17.75 2.16
N ILE A 171 -9.33 16.43 2.08
CA ILE A 171 -8.52 15.71 1.08
C ILE A 171 -9.45 15.02 0.08
#